data_AF-A0A839PB36-F1
#
_entry.id   AF-A0A839PB36-F1
#
_cell.length_a   1.000
_cell.length_b   1.000
_cell.length_c   1.000
_cell.angle_alpha   90.00
_cell.angle_beta   90.00
_cell.angle_gamma   90.00
#
_symmetry.space_group_name_H-M   'P 1'
#
loop_
_entity.id
_entity.type
_entity.pdbx_description
1 polymer ?
#
loop_
_entity_poly.entity_id
_entity_poly.type
_entity_poly.pdbx_seq_one_letter_code
_entity_poly.pdbx_strand_id
1 'polypeptide(L)' 'MKPRYERILEPTDTWAIFDTVSGVPVIMGTKLMIGLSLEEAEEALASLNAPPKGRKRSAA' A
#
# COMPACT_ATOMS: atom_id res chain seq x y z
N MET A 1 -6.15 -4.30 14.91
CA MET A 1 -6.88 -3.81 13.71
C MET A 1 -6.26 -4.47 12.50
N LYS A 2 -7.06 -4.91 11.51
CA LYS A 2 -6.52 -5.39 10.23
C LYS A 2 -5.90 -4.18 9.49
N PRO A 3 -4.70 -4.28 8.92
CA PRO A 3 -4.15 -3.21 8.08
C PRO A 3 -5.07 -2.93 6.89
N ARG A 4 -5.17 -1.65 6.49
CA ARG A 4 -6.05 -1.23 5.39
C ARG A 4 -5.58 -1.80 4.06
N TYR A 5 -4.28 -1.92 3.88
CA TYR A 5 -3.69 -2.40 2.65
C TYR A 5 -3.04 -3.77 2.86
N GLU A 6 -3.23 -4.67 1.89
CA GLU A 6 -2.63 -6.00 1.88
C GLU A 6 -2.00 -6.33 0.52
N ARG A 7 -1.00 -7.22 0.52
CA ARG A 7 -0.41 -7.74 -0.72
C ARG A 7 -1.06 -9.06 -1.10
N ILE A 8 -1.30 -9.23 -2.39
CA ILE A 8 -1.86 -10.45 -2.99
C ILE A 8 -0.87 -10.95 -4.05
N LEU A 9 -0.61 -12.26 -4.05
CA LEU A 9 0.20 -12.91 -5.08
C LEU A 9 -0.67 -13.09 -6.33
N GLU A 10 -0.20 -12.55 -7.45
CA GLU A 10 -0.85 -12.65 -8.75
C GLU A 10 -0.44 -13.98 -9.43
N PRO A 11 -1.24 -14.50 -10.38
CA PRO A 11 -0.89 -15.71 -11.14
C PRO A 11 0.41 -15.60 -11.97
N THR A 12 0.92 -14.40 -12.16
CA THR A 12 2.16 -14.07 -12.89
C THR A 12 3.42 -14.11 -12.01
N ASP A 13 3.32 -14.66 -10.79
CA ASP A 13 4.38 -14.66 -9.77
C ASP A 13 4.86 -13.25 -9.38
N THR A 14 3.98 -12.25 -9.56
CA THR A 14 4.16 -10.87 -9.13
C THR A 14 3.21 -10.54 -7.99
N TRP A 15 3.36 -9.37 -7.39
CA TRP A 15 2.56 -8.92 -6.26
C TRP A 15 1.75 -7.67 -6.60
N ALA A 16 0.54 -7.62 -6.06
CA ALA A 16 -0.34 -6.47 -6.12
C ALA A 16 -0.70 -5.97 -4.72
N ILE A 17 -0.88 -4.67 -4.55
CA ILE A 17 -1.38 -4.08 -3.30
C ILE A 17 -2.85 -3.72 -3.47
N PHE A 18 -3.69 -4.21 -2.55
CA PHE A 18 -5.13 -3.95 -2.53
C PHE A 18 -5.53 -3.13 -1.32
N ASP A 19 -6.49 -2.22 -1.49
CA ASP A 19 -7.19 -1.58 -0.37
C ASP A 19 -8.36 -2.47 0.04
N THR A 20 -8.24 -3.08 1.21
CA THR A 20 -9.22 -4.03 1.77
C THR A 20 -10.60 -3.43 2.03
N VAL A 21 -10.71 -2.10 2.10
CA VAL A 21 -12.01 -1.41 2.26
C VAL A 21 -12.75 -1.32 0.93
N SER A 22 -12.02 -1.04 -0.14
CA SER A 22 -12.59 -0.84 -1.48
C SER A 22 -12.61 -2.11 -2.34
N GLY A 23 -11.77 -3.08 -2.02
CA GLY A 23 -11.59 -4.31 -2.81
C GLY A 23 -10.89 -4.09 -4.15
N VAL A 24 -10.30 -2.91 -4.40
CA VAL A 24 -9.60 -2.60 -5.66
C VAL A 24 -8.09 -2.46 -5.45
N PRO A 25 -7.28 -2.65 -6.51
CA PRO A 25 -5.85 -2.36 -6.45
C PRO A 25 -5.58 -0.89 -6.12
N VAL A 26 -4.53 -0.65 -5.34
CA VAL A 26 -4.11 0.69 -4.97
C VAL A 26 -3.56 1.42 -6.18
N ILE A 27 -3.95 2.69 -6.33
CA ILE A 27 -3.36 3.63 -7.29
C ILE A 27 -2.57 4.67 -6.48
N MET A 28 -1.26 4.74 -6.71
CA MET A 28 -0.39 5.77 -6.15
C MET A 28 -0.05 6.81 -7.22
N GLY A 29 -0.62 8.01 -7.09
CA GLY A 29 -0.51 9.03 -8.13
C GLY A 29 -1.16 8.53 -9.43
N THR A 30 -0.34 8.25 -10.45
CA THR A 30 -0.76 7.65 -11.72
C THR A 30 -0.34 6.19 -11.88
N LYS A 31 0.37 5.61 -10.90
CA LYS A 31 0.89 4.23 -10.96
C LYS A 31 -0.10 3.26 -10.29
N LEU A 32 -0.47 2.22 -11.01
CA LEU A 32 -1.22 1.08 -10.46
C LEU A 32 -0.24 0.14 -9.75
N MET A 33 -0.54 -0.23 -8.50
CA MET A 33 0.34 -1.04 -7.65
C MET A 33 0.12 -2.53 -7.88
N ILE A 34 0.37 -2.99 -9.10
CA ILE A 34 0.31 -4.39 -9.55
C ILE A 34 1.63 -4.76 -10.24
N GLY A 35 1.90 -6.05 -10.46
CA GLY A 35 3.10 -6.48 -11.17
C GLY A 35 4.40 -6.20 -10.42
N LEU A 36 4.33 -6.05 -9.10
CA LEU A 36 5.47 -5.71 -8.25
C LEU A 36 6.30 -6.95 -7.94
N SER A 37 7.59 -6.76 -7.73
CA SER A 37 8.40 -7.75 -7.00
C SER A 37 7.95 -7.83 -5.54
N LEU A 38 8.37 -8.90 -4.85
CA LEU A 38 8.09 -9.06 -3.42
C LEU A 38 8.62 -7.89 -2.59
N GLU A 39 9.85 -7.46 -2.86
CA GLU A 39 10.51 -6.35 -2.15
C GLU A 39 9.74 -5.04 -2.33
N GLU A 40 9.36 -4.71 -3.57
CA GLU A 40 8.55 -3.52 -3.86
C GLU A 40 7.19 -3.55 -3.17
N ALA A 41 6.54 -4.72 -3.12
CA ALA A 41 5.25 -4.87 -2.44
C ALA A 41 5.38 -4.70 -0.92
N GLU A 42 6.47 -5.20 -0.33
CA GLU A 42 6.74 -5.04 1.10
C GLU A 42 7.05 -3.59 1.46
N GLU A 43 7.87 -2.90 0.68
CA GLU A 43 8.19 -1.48 0.86
C GLU A 43 6.93 -0.60 0.71
N ALA A 44 6.12 -0.88 -0.32
CA ALA A 44 4.86 -0.18 -0.54
C ALA A 44 3.87 -0.39 0.62
N LEU A 45 3.73 -1.63 1.11
CA LEU A 45 2.89 -1.95 2.26
C LEU A 45 3.35 -1.26 3.55
N ALA A 46 4.66 -1.25 3.80
CA ALA A 46 5.22 -0.58 4.98
C ALA A 46 4.91 0.91 4.94
N SER A 47 5.04 1.54 3.78
CA SER A 47 4.75 2.96 3.58
C SER A 47 3.25 3.28 3.71
N LEU A 48 2.38 2.43 3.15
CA LEU A 48 0.93 2.61 3.14
C LEU A 48 0.28 2.39 4.51
N ASN A 49 0.77 1.42 5.27
CA ASN A 49 0.26 1.08 6.60
C ASN A 49 1.00 1.83 7.72
N ALA A 50 2.02 2.63 7.40
CA ALA A 50 2.69 3.46 8.38
C ALA A 50 1.68 4.42 9.04
N PRO A 51 1.75 4.62 10.37
CA PRO A 51 0.95 5.63 11.02
C PRO A 51 1.26 7.00 10.41
N PRO A 52 0.24 7.87 10.21
CA PRO A 52 0.47 9.20 9.66
C PRO A 52 1.52 9.91 10.52
N LYS A 53 2.68 10.24 9.92
CA LYS A 53 3.72 11.01 10.60
C LYS A 53 3.05 12.26 11.17
N GLY A 54 3.01 12.35 12.50
CA GLY A 54 2.32 13.42 13.20
C GLY A 54 2.72 14.76 12.62
N ARG A 55 1.75 15.46 12.01
CA ARG A 55 1.86 16.90 11.78
C ARG A 55 2.15 17.50 13.14
N LYS A 56 3.39 17.97 13.38
CA LYS A 56 3.61 18.95 14.45
C LYS A 56 2.67 20.11 14.12
N ARG A 57 1.56 20.24 14.86
CA ARG A 57 0.79 21.48 14.88
C ARG A 57 1.73 22.50 15.53
N SER A 58 2.45 23.26 14.72
CA SER A 58 2.96 24.55 15.16
C SER A 58 1.73 25.41 15.41
N ALA A 59 1.31 25.48 16.67
CA ALA A 59 0.42 26.53 17.13
C ALA A 59 1.24 27.82 17.13
N ALA A 60 0.80 28.79 16.33
CA ALA A 60 1.21 30.18 16.42
C ALA A 60 0.29 30.91 17.41
#